data_AF-A0A855KP40-F1
#
_entry.id   AF-A0A855KP40-F1
#
_cell.length_a   1.000
_cell.length_b   1.000
_cell.length_c   1.000
_cell.angle_alpha   90.00
_cell.angle_beta   90.00
_cell.angle_gamma   90.00
#
_symmetry.space_group_name_H-M   'P 1'
#
loop_
_entity.id
_entity.type
_entity.pdbx_description
1 polymer ?
#
loop_
_entity_poly.entity_id
_entity_poly.type
_entity_poly.pdbx_seq_one_letter_code
_entity_poly.pdbx_strand_id
1 'polypeptide(L)'
;MFNARVTTSDLLRLKIPAPSIEVLEEIHTLEGSTLTSSIERANAGDAQSIAYLQGIFFSVLPVVTDRLATAKLTAPSIPLLVAIGREEGPVFAKALKRWVDSGCPENGDGGYLRRTYAKALHADFNRPAGRDVVEAANDVSNGSVDVGVAVGQPDEPQKQQSGKNYVNRHVYGGKVAVCFSADQTRTEEHTIRIEAALASGTRTYNWEDKIAIQLSTRELPSVLATLLQIQSKFDGKGHGAQNEKWFSLENQPGKVFLSVNAKGLASRSLPIGPGDCYSVITLVMEQMLKNAPFLTAESLLALIKRTGLMASSQG
;
A
#
# COMPACT_ATOMS: atom_id res chain seq x y z
N MET A 1 12.82 -19.37 19.26
CA MET A 1 12.29 -18.15 19.91
C MET A 1 11.75 -17.26 18.81
N PHE A 2 10.50 -16.80 18.91
CA PHE A 2 9.91 -15.93 17.91
C PHE A 2 10.67 -14.60 17.85
N ASN A 3 10.99 -14.15 16.63
CA ASN A 3 11.61 -12.86 16.41
C ASN A 3 10.71 -12.06 15.47
N ALA A 4 9.98 -11.10 16.03
CA ALA A 4 9.04 -10.27 15.30
C ALA A 4 9.73 -9.47 14.18
N ARG A 5 10.97 -9.00 14.37
CA ARG A 5 11.71 -8.25 13.34
C ARG A 5 12.11 -9.11 12.15
N VAL A 6 12.59 -10.33 12.41
CA VAL A 6 12.91 -11.31 11.35
C VAL A 6 11.63 -11.69 10.60
N THR A 7 10.56 -11.97 11.34
CA THR A 7 9.25 -12.31 10.78
C THR A 7 8.71 -11.18 9.90
N THR A 8 8.82 -9.92 10.33
CA THR A 8 8.47 -8.75 9.50
C THR A 8 9.28 -8.74 8.20
N SER A 9 10.58 -9.00 8.24
CA SER A 9 11.41 -9.08 7.03
C SER A 9 10.96 -10.21 6.09
N ASP A 10 10.62 -11.37 6.64
CA ASP A 10 10.16 -12.53 5.87
C ASP A 10 8.79 -12.28 5.21
N LEU A 11 7.84 -11.70 5.95
CA LEU A 11 6.53 -11.32 5.38
C LEU A 11 6.69 -10.33 4.23
N LEU A 12 7.54 -9.30 4.40
CA LEU A 12 7.81 -8.33 3.34
C LEU A 12 8.46 -8.98 2.11
N ARG A 13 9.36 -9.95 2.29
CA ARG A 13 9.95 -10.74 1.19
C ARG A 13 8.90 -11.54 0.43
N LEU A 14 7.91 -12.07 1.14
CA LEU A 14 6.76 -12.78 0.60
C LEU A 14 5.69 -11.84 0.00
N LYS A 15 5.92 -10.52 0.00
CA LYS A 15 4.95 -9.48 -0.42
C LYS A 15 3.66 -9.51 0.39
N ILE A 16 3.75 -9.95 1.65
CA ILE A 16 2.67 -9.95 2.62
C ILE A 16 2.88 -8.73 3.54
N PRO A 17 1.86 -7.89 3.75
CA PRO A 17 2.00 -6.73 4.61
C PRO A 17 2.26 -7.18 6.06
N ALA A 18 3.27 -6.60 6.69
CA ALA A 18 3.58 -6.86 8.09
C ALA A 18 2.84 -5.86 8.99
N PRO A 19 2.12 -6.32 10.03
CA PRO A 19 1.50 -5.44 11.01
C PRO A 19 2.54 -4.87 11.99
N SER A 20 2.10 -4.12 13.01
CA SER A 20 3.03 -3.65 14.06
C SER A 20 3.64 -4.84 14.82
N ILE A 21 4.74 -4.60 15.53
CA ILE A 21 5.42 -5.64 16.31
C ILE A 21 4.49 -6.22 17.38
N GLU A 22 3.71 -5.37 18.03
CA GLU A 22 2.75 -5.76 19.07
C GLU A 22 1.66 -6.69 18.52
N VAL A 23 1.07 -6.32 17.37
CA VAL A 23 0.07 -7.16 16.69
C VAL A 23 0.68 -8.47 16.22
N LEU A 24 1.92 -8.44 15.74
CA LEU A 24 2.63 -9.62 15.27
C LEU A 24 2.96 -10.60 16.42
N GLU A 25 3.31 -10.09 17.61
CA GLU A 25 3.49 -10.88 18.83
C GLU A 25 2.16 -11.47 19.34
N GLU A 26 1.06 -10.72 19.24
CA GLU A 26 -0.28 -11.23 19.57
C GLU A 26 -0.71 -12.35 18.61
N ILE A 27 -0.51 -12.18 17.29
CA ILE A 27 -0.78 -13.22 16.29
C ILE A 27 0.09 -14.45 16.55
N HIS A 28 1.36 -14.27 16.90
CA HIS A 28 2.22 -15.40 17.28
C HIS A 28 1.73 -16.09 18.56
N THR A 29 1.18 -15.35 19.52
CA THR A 29 0.58 -15.94 20.73
C THR A 29 -0.65 -16.80 20.39
N LEU A 30 -1.43 -16.40 19.40
CA LEU A 30 -2.63 -17.11 18.93
C LEU A 30 -2.30 -18.32 18.05
N GLU A 31 -1.36 -18.19 17.12
CA GLU A 31 -1.04 -19.21 16.10
C GLU A 31 0.14 -20.11 16.48
N GLY A 32 0.99 -19.67 17.41
CA GLY A 32 2.17 -20.39 17.87
C GLY A 32 3.06 -20.90 16.74
N SER A 33 3.45 -22.17 16.81
CA SER A 33 4.34 -22.80 15.83
C SER A 33 3.78 -22.91 14.42
N THR A 34 2.45 -22.81 14.25
CA THR A 34 1.80 -22.81 12.93
C THR A 34 2.20 -21.57 12.14
N LEU A 35 2.33 -20.41 12.80
CA LEU A 35 2.80 -19.19 12.15
C LEU A 35 4.24 -19.35 11.66
N THR A 36 5.14 -19.79 12.54
CA THR A 36 6.57 -19.94 12.22
C THR A 36 6.79 -20.94 11.08
N SER A 37 6.18 -22.13 11.17
CA SER A 37 6.29 -23.16 10.13
C SER A 37 5.67 -22.74 8.79
N SER A 38 4.61 -21.93 8.81
CA SER A 38 4.02 -21.40 7.58
C SER A 38 4.90 -20.33 6.92
N ILE A 39 5.61 -19.50 7.70
CA ILE A 39 6.59 -18.54 7.16
C ILE A 39 7.74 -19.27 6.48
N GLU A 40 8.29 -20.31 7.13
CA GLU A 40 9.37 -21.12 6.55
C GLU A 40 8.93 -21.79 5.24
N ARG A 41 7.77 -22.45 5.25
CA ARG A 41 7.22 -23.10 4.04
C ARG A 41 6.88 -22.10 2.93
N ALA A 42 6.34 -20.93 3.27
CA ALA A 42 6.04 -19.89 2.30
C ALA A 42 7.33 -19.34 1.66
N ASN A 43 8.41 -19.16 2.42
CA ASN A 43 9.73 -18.79 1.87
C ASN A 43 10.29 -19.88 0.93
N ALA A 44 9.93 -21.15 1.13
CA ALA A 44 10.22 -22.24 0.22
C ALA A 44 9.25 -22.33 -0.99
N GLY A 45 8.29 -21.40 -1.10
CA GLY A 45 7.34 -21.33 -2.22
C GLY A 45 6.04 -22.13 -2.03
N ASP A 46 5.74 -22.59 -0.82
CA ASP A 46 4.50 -23.32 -0.54
C ASP A 46 3.26 -22.42 -0.68
N ALA A 47 2.45 -22.69 -1.70
CA ALA A 47 1.29 -21.88 -2.05
C ALA A 47 0.21 -21.86 -0.95
N GLN A 48 0.03 -22.97 -0.24
CA GLN A 48 -0.95 -23.08 0.84
C GLN A 48 -0.54 -22.20 2.03
N SER A 49 0.73 -22.23 2.41
CA SER A 49 1.28 -21.37 3.46
C SER A 49 1.25 -19.89 3.07
N ILE A 50 1.53 -19.55 1.80
CA ILE A 50 1.37 -18.18 1.29
C ILE A 50 -0.08 -17.72 1.42
N ALA A 51 -1.05 -18.53 0.99
CA ALA A 51 -2.47 -18.19 1.06
C ALA A 51 -2.95 -18.03 2.51
N TYR A 52 -2.52 -18.91 3.41
CA TYR A 52 -2.80 -18.83 4.85
C TYR A 52 -2.26 -17.53 5.47
N LEU A 53 -0.98 -17.21 5.22
CA LEU A 53 -0.37 -15.99 5.73
C LEU A 53 -1.05 -14.74 5.16
N GLN A 54 -1.38 -14.74 3.85
CA GLN A 54 -2.15 -13.66 3.25
C GLN A 54 -3.51 -13.50 3.91
N GLY A 55 -4.21 -14.59 4.22
CA GLY A 55 -5.49 -14.55 4.90
C GLY A 55 -5.43 -13.82 6.24
N ILE A 56 -4.50 -14.25 7.11
CA ILE A 56 -4.30 -13.64 8.43
C ILE A 56 -3.87 -12.18 8.30
N PHE A 57 -2.77 -11.94 7.59
CA PHE A 57 -2.11 -10.63 7.61
C PHE A 57 -2.85 -9.54 6.84
N PHE A 58 -3.65 -9.88 5.83
CA PHE A 58 -4.54 -8.90 5.21
C PHE A 58 -5.75 -8.56 6.08
N SER A 59 -6.21 -9.49 6.92
CA SER A 59 -7.40 -9.31 7.76
C SER A 59 -7.13 -8.42 8.99
N VAL A 60 -5.88 -8.39 9.48
CA VAL A 60 -5.47 -7.59 10.64
C VAL A 60 -4.97 -6.18 10.29
N LEU A 61 -5.03 -5.77 9.02
CA LEU A 61 -4.58 -4.43 8.62
C LEU A 61 -5.50 -3.35 9.21
N PRO A 62 -4.97 -2.18 9.61
CA PRO A 62 -5.78 -1.08 10.15
C PRO A 62 -6.94 -0.68 9.22
N VAL A 63 -6.72 -0.72 7.91
CA VAL A 63 -7.74 -0.41 6.90
C VAL A 63 -8.95 -1.36 6.95
N VAL A 64 -8.78 -2.61 7.40
CA VAL A 64 -9.89 -3.55 7.59
C VAL A 64 -10.71 -3.13 8.81
N THR A 65 -10.06 -2.76 9.90
CA THR A 65 -10.72 -2.21 11.10
C THR A 65 -11.52 -0.95 10.78
N ASP A 66 -10.96 -0.02 10.02
CA ASP A 66 -11.65 1.22 9.63
C ASP A 66 -12.90 0.93 8.77
N ARG A 67 -12.80 -0.04 7.87
CA ARG A 67 -13.92 -0.48 7.04
C ARG A 67 -15.00 -1.20 7.83
N LEU A 68 -14.62 -2.05 8.80
CA LEU A 68 -15.58 -2.70 9.71
C LEU A 68 -16.34 -1.66 10.54
N ALA A 69 -15.65 -0.64 11.05
CA ALA A 69 -16.27 0.47 11.76
C ALA A 69 -17.25 1.25 10.85
N THR A 70 -16.86 1.53 9.60
CA THR A 70 -17.73 2.17 8.59
C THR A 70 -18.96 1.32 8.29
N ALA A 71 -18.79 0.00 8.25
CA ALA A 71 -19.86 -0.98 8.06
C ALA A 71 -20.75 -1.19 9.28
N LYS A 72 -20.48 -0.50 10.41
CA LYS A 72 -21.18 -0.67 11.69
C LYS A 72 -21.14 -2.13 12.21
N LEU A 73 -20.14 -2.88 11.81
CA LEU A 73 -19.80 -4.15 12.44
C LEU A 73 -18.97 -3.81 13.70
N THR A 74 -19.21 -4.52 14.80
CA THR A 74 -18.61 -4.24 16.12
C THR A 74 -17.09 -4.10 16.06
N ALA A 75 -16.49 -3.44 17.07
CA ALA A 75 -15.04 -3.29 17.14
C ALA A 75 -14.36 -4.67 17.10
N PRO A 76 -13.56 -4.98 16.06
CA PRO A 76 -12.97 -6.30 15.92
C PRO A 76 -11.75 -6.46 16.85
N SER A 77 -11.64 -7.62 17.50
CA SER A 77 -10.42 -8.03 18.20
C SER A 77 -9.44 -8.71 17.23
N ILE A 78 -8.14 -8.73 17.54
CA ILE A 78 -7.16 -9.47 16.73
C ILE A 78 -7.52 -10.96 16.61
N PRO A 79 -7.92 -11.69 17.68
CA PRO A 79 -8.37 -13.07 17.56
C PRO A 79 -9.51 -13.28 16.53
N LEU A 80 -10.48 -12.36 16.50
CA LEU A 80 -11.59 -12.42 15.56
C LEU A 80 -11.11 -12.25 14.11
N LEU A 81 -10.23 -11.28 13.86
CA LEU A 81 -9.69 -11.02 12.52
C LEU A 81 -8.77 -12.14 12.04
N VAL A 82 -8.02 -12.76 12.94
CA VAL A 82 -7.18 -13.93 12.66
C VAL A 82 -8.06 -15.13 12.29
N ALA A 83 -9.15 -15.37 13.02
CA ALA A 83 -10.10 -16.45 12.72
C ALA A 83 -10.77 -16.28 11.36
N ILE A 84 -11.23 -15.06 11.05
CA ILE A 84 -11.78 -14.73 9.72
C ILE A 84 -10.72 -14.95 8.64
N GLY A 85 -9.49 -14.45 8.86
CA GLY A 85 -8.39 -14.56 7.91
C GLY A 85 -8.00 -16.01 7.62
N ARG A 86 -8.09 -16.91 8.61
CA ARG A 86 -7.79 -18.34 8.47
C ARG A 86 -8.76 -19.06 7.52
N GLU A 87 -10.05 -18.78 7.65
CA GLU A 87 -11.10 -19.51 6.91
C GLU A 87 -11.43 -18.87 5.56
N GLU A 88 -11.45 -17.54 5.50
CA GLU A 88 -12.00 -16.79 4.35
C GLU A 88 -10.89 -16.14 3.51
N GLY A 89 -9.65 -16.19 3.99
CA GLY A 89 -8.50 -15.67 3.28
C GLY A 89 -8.66 -14.19 2.88
N PRO A 90 -8.07 -13.76 1.75
CA PRO A 90 -8.20 -12.38 1.26
C PRO A 90 -9.60 -12.07 0.68
N VAL A 91 -10.52 -13.04 0.61
CA VAL A 91 -11.87 -12.85 0.05
C VAL A 91 -12.67 -11.91 0.93
N PHE A 92 -12.64 -12.11 2.25
CA PHE A 92 -13.33 -11.26 3.21
C PHE A 92 -12.93 -9.78 3.06
N ALA A 93 -11.62 -9.49 3.05
CA ALA A 93 -11.12 -8.12 2.93
C ALA A 93 -11.50 -7.45 1.60
N LYS A 94 -11.55 -8.21 0.50
CA LYS A 94 -12.00 -7.71 -0.82
C LYS A 94 -13.50 -7.42 -0.84
N ALA A 95 -14.31 -8.33 -0.30
CA ALA A 95 -15.76 -8.15 -0.19
C ALA A 95 -16.09 -6.95 0.70
N LEU A 96 -15.41 -6.81 1.84
CA LEU A 96 -15.58 -5.69 2.75
C LEU A 96 -15.24 -4.35 2.08
N LYS A 97 -14.14 -4.29 1.33
CA LYS A 97 -13.78 -3.10 0.54
C LYS A 97 -14.90 -2.73 -0.42
N ARG A 98 -15.33 -3.68 -1.27
CA ARG A 98 -16.36 -3.44 -2.29
C ARG A 98 -17.68 -2.99 -1.67
N TRP A 99 -18.05 -3.59 -0.55
CA TRP A 99 -19.27 -3.26 0.16
C TRP A 99 -19.23 -1.86 0.79
N VAL A 100 -18.12 -1.50 1.45
CA VAL A 100 -17.95 -0.16 2.02
C VAL A 100 -17.86 0.92 0.95
N ASP A 101 -17.09 0.67 -0.13
CA ASP A 101 -16.94 1.61 -1.25
C ASP A 101 -18.28 1.87 -1.99
N SER A 102 -19.24 0.94 -1.88
CA SER A 102 -20.60 1.10 -2.44
C SER A 102 -21.61 1.71 -1.45
N GLY A 103 -21.18 2.15 -0.27
CA GLY A 103 -22.05 2.76 0.73
C GLY A 103 -22.81 1.75 1.60
N CYS A 104 -22.29 0.53 1.73
CA CYS A 104 -22.87 -0.56 2.53
C CYS A 104 -24.33 -0.94 2.16
N PRO A 105 -24.67 -1.14 0.86
CA PRO A 105 -26.02 -1.48 0.45
C PRO A 105 -26.45 -2.87 0.94
N GLU A 106 -27.74 -3.11 1.08
CA GLU A 106 -28.25 -4.45 1.38
C GLU A 106 -28.16 -5.35 0.12
N ASN A 107 -27.06 -6.09 0.00
CA ASN A 107 -26.78 -6.95 -1.14
C ASN A 107 -26.08 -8.26 -0.70
N GLY A 108 -25.71 -9.09 -1.67
CA GLY A 108 -25.03 -10.37 -1.41
C GLY A 108 -23.76 -10.23 -0.58
N ASP A 109 -22.98 -9.15 -0.78
CA ASP A 109 -21.75 -8.89 -0.01
C ASP A 109 -22.05 -8.54 1.44
N GLY A 110 -23.02 -7.66 1.69
CA GLY A 110 -23.45 -7.33 3.05
C GLY A 110 -23.97 -8.56 3.80
N GLY A 111 -24.76 -9.41 3.12
CA GLY A 111 -25.22 -10.67 3.67
C GLY A 111 -24.09 -11.65 4.01
N TYR A 112 -23.14 -11.83 3.08
CA TYR A 112 -21.94 -12.65 3.29
C TYR A 112 -21.11 -12.16 4.48
N LEU A 113 -20.74 -10.88 4.49
CA LEU A 113 -19.88 -10.28 5.52
C LEU A 113 -20.49 -10.39 6.91
N ARG A 114 -21.80 -10.10 7.05
CA ARG A 114 -22.50 -10.25 8.35
C ARG A 114 -22.51 -11.69 8.84
N ARG A 115 -22.77 -12.67 7.95
CA ARG A 115 -22.78 -14.10 8.32
C ARG A 115 -21.38 -14.58 8.73
N THR A 116 -20.37 -14.28 7.93
CA THR A 116 -18.98 -14.64 8.21
C THR A 116 -18.50 -14.01 9.51
N TYR A 117 -18.79 -12.73 9.73
CA TYR A 117 -18.42 -12.02 10.94
C TYR A 117 -19.16 -12.57 12.18
N ALA A 118 -20.47 -12.85 12.08
CA ALA A 118 -21.23 -13.47 13.17
C ALA A 118 -20.75 -14.88 13.50
N LYS A 119 -20.44 -15.70 12.48
CA LYS A 119 -19.86 -17.03 12.67
C LYS A 119 -18.54 -16.94 13.44
N ALA A 120 -17.67 -16.00 13.08
CA ALA A 120 -16.41 -15.80 13.76
C ALA A 120 -16.58 -15.30 15.20
N LEU A 121 -17.55 -14.41 15.48
CA LEU A 121 -17.85 -13.95 16.85
C LEU A 121 -18.25 -15.09 17.80
N HIS A 122 -18.88 -16.14 17.27
CA HIS A 122 -19.29 -17.31 18.03
C HIS A 122 -18.25 -18.43 18.06
N ALA A 123 -17.07 -18.23 17.44
CA ALA A 123 -15.99 -19.21 17.50
C ALA A 123 -15.24 -19.10 18.84
N ASP A 124 -15.03 -20.24 19.49
CA ASP A 124 -14.17 -20.31 20.68
C ASP A 124 -12.70 -20.10 20.29
N PHE A 125 -12.20 -18.88 20.47
CA PHE A 125 -10.81 -18.50 20.13
C PHE A 125 -9.74 -19.15 21.02
N ASN A 126 -10.13 -19.84 22.09
CA ASN A 126 -9.24 -20.49 23.06
C ASN A 126 -8.89 -21.95 22.70
N ARG A 127 -9.30 -22.45 21.52
CA ARG A 127 -8.98 -23.82 21.10
C ARG A 127 -7.59 -23.87 20.40
N PRO A 128 -6.61 -24.63 20.91
CA PRO A 128 -5.27 -24.69 20.30
C PRO A 128 -5.30 -25.33 18.91
N ALA A 129 -4.45 -24.83 18.02
CA ALA A 129 -4.22 -25.40 16.69
C ALA A 129 -3.42 -26.72 16.80
N GLY A 130 -4.14 -27.86 16.80
CA GLY A 130 -3.61 -29.17 16.36
C GLY A 130 -3.59 -30.30 17.41
N ARG A 131 -4.50 -31.27 17.27
CA ARG A 131 -4.28 -32.73 17.29
C ARG A 131 -5.59 -33.48 16.95
N ASP A 132 -5.48 -34.38 15.98
CA ASP A 132 -6.53 -35.18 15.33
C ASP A 132 -7.22 -36.21 16.23
N VAL A 133 -8.50 -36.53 15.97
CA VAL A 133 -9.01 -37.92 16.02
C VAL A 133 -10.12 -38.11 14.98
N VAL A 134 -9.93 -39.17 14.18
CA VAL A 134 -10.88 -39.80 13.26
C VAL A 134 -11.99 -40.47 14.06
N GLU A 135 -13.27 -40.20 13.77
CA GLU A 135 -14.27 -41.25 13.82
C GLU A 135 -15.45 -40.95 12.89
N ALA A 136 -15.74 -41.94 12.05
CA ALA A 136 -16.69 -41.91 10.96
C ALA A 136 -18.11 -42.21 11.44
N ALA A 137 -19.12 -41.68 10.73
CA ALA A 137 -20.22 -42.51 10.23
C ALA A 137 -21.01 -41.75 9.15
N ASN A 138 -21.04 -42.37 7.98
CA ASN A 138 -21.99 -42.30 6.87
C ASN A 138 -23.35 -41.66 7.19
N ASP A 139 -23.90 -40.87 6.25
CA ASP A 139 -24.98 -41.42 5.42
C ASP A 139 -25.16 -40.65 4.10
N VAL A 140 -25.66 -41.42 3.14
CA VAL A 140 -25.87 -41.22 1.71
C VAL A 140 -27.03 -40.26 1.45
N SER A 141 -26.90 -39.34 0.50
CA SER A 141 -27.94 -39.14 -0.52
C SER A 141 -27.51 -38.22 -1.66
N ASN A 142 -27.43 -38.87 -2.81
CA ASN A 142 -27.53 -38.40 -4.18
C ASN A 142 -28.58 -37.28 -4.39
N GLY A 143 -28.28 -36.31 -5.25
CA GLY A 143 -29.23 -35.27 -5.64
C GLY A 143 -28.68 -34.33 -6.72
N SER A 144 -28.58 -34.84 -7.95
CA SER A 144 -28.37 -34.02 -9.15
C SER A 144 -29.54 -33.06 -9.35
N VAL A 145 -29.25 -31.78 -9.64
CA VAL A 145 -30.06 -31.01 -10.59
C VAL A 145 -29.16 -30.06 -11.37
N ASP A 146 -29.30 -30.18 -12.68
CA ASP A 146 -28.63 -29.47 -13.75
C ASP A 146 -29.41 -28.19 -14.11
N VAL A 147 -28.84 -27.43 -15.07
CA VAL A 147 -29.44 -26.37 -15.91
C VAL A 147 -29.24 -24.92 -15.47
N GLY A 148 -28.46 -24.19 -16.28
CA GLY A 148 -28.55 -22.73 -16.36
C GLY A 148 -27.42 -21.99 -17.10
N VAL A 149 -26.98 -22.47 -18.26
CA VAL A 149 -26.03 -21.77 -19.15
C VAL A 149 -26.72 -20.56 -19.81
N ALA A 150 -26.07 -19.39 -19.80
CA ALA A 150 -26.32 -18.31 -20.75
C ALA A 150 -24.98 -17.86 -21.38
N VAL A 151 -24.94 -17.88 -22.72
CA VAL A 151 -23.78 -17.67 -23.60
C VAL A 151 -23.81 -16.26 -24.21
N GLY A 152 -22.62 -15.68 -24.42
CA GLY A 152 -22.31 -14.63 -25.41
C GLY A 152 -22.03 -13.25 -24.78
N GLN A 153 -20.95 -12.51 -25.09
CA GLN A 153 -20.13 -12.44 -26.30
C GLN A 153 -18.85 -11.56 -26.01
N PRO A 154 -17.93 -11.37 -26.98
CA PRO A 154 -16.52 -11.78 -26.96
C PRO A 154 -15.49 -10.79 -26.35
N ASP A 155 -14.39 -11.35 -25.84
CA ASP A 155 -13.19 -10.66 -25.36
C ASP A 155 -12.41 -9.97 -26.49
N GLU A 156 -12.20 -8.65 -26.37
CA GLU A 156 -11.12 -7.94 -27.04
C GLU A 156 -9.81 -8.10 -26.23
N PRO A 157 -8.64 -8.26 -26.88
CA PRO A 157 -7.40 -8.60 -26.20
C PRO A 157 -6.82 -7.38 -25.44
N GLN A 158 -6.98 -7.38 -24.12
CA GLN A 158 -6.27 -6.42 -23.25
C GLN A 158 -4.76 -6.69 -23.30
N LYS A 159 -4.03 -5.72 -23.88
CA LYS A 159 -2.57 -5.64 -23.83
C LYS A 159 -2.08 -5.73 -22.38
N GLN A 160 -1.34 -6.80 -22.08
CA GLN A 160 -0.59 -6.96 -20.84
C GLN A 160 0.43 -5.83 -20.69
N GLN A 161 0.14 -4.86 -19.83
CA GLN A 161 1.18 -4.04 -19.21
C GLN A 161 1.63 -4.74 -17.94
N SER A 162 2.89 -5.18 -17.93
CA SER A 162 3.59 -5.78 -16.79
C SER A 162 3.53 -4.86 -15.55
N GLY A 163 2.54 -5.09 -14.69
CA GLY A 163 2.28 -4.29 -13.49
C GLY A 163 3.28 -4.55 -12.37
N LYS A 164 4.36 -3.77 -12.33
CA LYS A 164 5.07 -3.52 -11.06
C LYS A 164 4.18 -2.57 -10.24
N ASN A 165 3.63 -3.05 -9.12
CA ASN A 165 2.87 -2.21 -8.18
C ASN A 165 3.85 -1.27 -7.45
N TYR A 166 4.07 -0.08 -8.00
CA TYR A 166 4.78 0.98 -7.31
C TYR A 166 3.86 1.66 -6.28
N VAL A 167 4.42 2.07 -5.14
CA VAL A 167 3.70 2.85 -4.12
C VAL A 167 3.53 4.27 -4.67
N ASN A 168 2.28 4.70 -4.83
CA ASN A 168 1.93 5.97 -5.46
C ASN A 168 1.21 6.91 -4.47
N ARG A 169 1.51 8.20 -4.53
CA ARG A 169 0.84 9.27 -3.78
C ARG A 169 0.37 10.33 -4.78
N HIS A 170 -0.94 10.59 -4.82
CA HIS A 170 -1.54 11.55 -5.74
C HIS A 170 -1.87 12.84 -5.02
N VAL A 171 -1.66 13.98 -5.71
CA VAL A 171 -2.06 15.30 -5.26
C VAL A 171 -2.89 15.94 -6.37
N TYR A 172 -4.12 16.35 -6.02
CA TYR A 172 -5.09 16.85 -6.99
C TYR A 172 -5.31 18.35 -6.84
N GLY A 173 -5.10 19.09 -7.93
CA GLY A 173 -5.48 20.50 -8.06
C GLY A 173 -6.56 20.68 -9.12
N GLY A 174 -7.12 21.89 -9.20
CA GLY A 174 -8.20 22.20 -10.14
C GLY A 174 -7.80 22.11 -11.62
N LYS A 175 -6.53 22.40 -11.95
CA LYS A 175 -6.00 22.39 -13.33
C LYS A 175 -4.97 21.31 -13.60
N VAL A 176 -4.39 20.73 -12.54
CA VAL A 176 -3.24 19.83 -12.60
C VAL A 176 -3.40 18.75 -11.55
N ALA A 177 -3.04 17.51 -11.87
CA ALA A 177 -2.78 16.46 -10.90
C ALA A 177 -1.31 16.05 -10.97
N VAL A 178 -0.75 15.65 -9.83
CA VAL A 178 0.58 15.07 -9.75
C VAL A 178 0.52 13.72 -9.05
N CYS A 179 1.23 12.74 -9.59
CA CYS A 179 1.49 11.45 -8.97
C CYS A 179 2.98 11.36 -8.62
N PHE A 180 3.28 11.07 -7.35
CA PHE A 180 4.60 10.67 -6.87
C PHE A 180 4.61 9.16 -6.75
N SER A 181 5.46 8.48 -7.51
CA SER A 181 5.58 7.02 -7.47
C SER A 181 6.95 6.63 -6.96
N ALA A 182 7.02 5.60 -6.09
CA ALA A 182 8.25 4.87 -5.88
C ALA A 182 8.80 4.40 -7.24
N ASP A 183 10.10 4.47 -7.43
CA ASP A 183 10.75 4.12 -8.69
C ASP A 183 12.16 3.60 -8.41
N GLN A 184 12.80 3.02 -9.42
CA GLN A 184 14.20 2.60 -9.35
C GLN A 184 14.97 3.10 -10.56
N THR A 185 16.21 3.53 -10.35
CA THR A 185 17.12 3.85 -11.44
C THR A 185 17.52 2.56 -12.17
N ARG A 186 18.25 2.70 -13.29
CA ARG A 186 18.80 1.54 -14.03
C ARG A 186 19.78 0.70 -13.20
N THR A 187 20.37 1.29 -12.16
CA THR A 187 21.26 0.63 -11.21
C THR A 187 20.53 0.19 -9.94
N GLU A 188 19.20 0.08 -10.00
CA GLU A 188 18.32 -0.36 -8.91
C GLU A 188 18.31 0.53 -7.67
N GLU A 189 18.86 1.74 -7.75
CA GLU A 189 18.76 2.72 -6.66
C GLU A 189 17.31 3.19 -6.52
N HIS A 190 16.80 3.17 -5.29
CA HIS A 190 15.45 3.59 -4.95
C HIS A 190 15.29 5.10 -5.10
N THR A 191 14.25 5.54 -5.80
CA THR A 191 13.99 6.96 -6.05
C THR A 191 12.50 7.21 -6.23
N ILE A 192 12.14 8.44 -6.60
CA ILE A 192 10.77 8.88 -6.85
C ILE A 192 10.63 9.36 -8.28
N ARG A 193 9.50 9.02 -8.90
CA ARG A 193 9.04 9.64 -10.14
C ARG A 193 7.92 10.61 -9.86
N ILE A 194 8.03 11.81 -10.43
CA ILE A 194 6.99 12.83 -10.45
C ILE A 194 6.34 12.80 -11.83
N GLU A 195 5.05 12.55 -11.86
CA GLU A 195 4.24 12.60 -13.08
C GLU A 195 3.16 13.67 -12.92
N ALA A 196 3.16 14.68 -13.77
CA ALA A 196 2.21 15.78 -13.73
C ALA A 196 1.31 15.77 -14.98
N ALA A 197 0.00 15.88 -14.80
CA ALA A 197 -0.99 15.87 -15.88
C ALA A 197 -1.92 17.09 -15.78
N LEU A 198 -2.34 17.63 -16.93
CA LEU A 198 -3.36 18.68 -16.98
C LEU A 198 -4.75 18.08 -16.80
N ALA A 199 -5.68 18.86 -16.25
CA ALA A 199 -7.08 18.50 -16.20
C ALA A 199 -7.65 18.40 -17.63
N SER A 200 -8.39 17.32 -17.90
CA SER A 200 -9.17 17.12 -19.13
C SER A 200 -10.67 17.38 -18.93
N GLY A 201 -11.09 17.62 -17.68
CA GLY A 201 -12.46 17.86 -17.28
C GLY A 201 -12.58 17.89 -15.75
N THR A 202 -13.80 17.86 -15.23
CA THR A 202 -14.04 17.86 -13.78
C THR A 202 -13.48 16.60 -13.14
N ARG A 203 -12.47 16.76 -12.28
CA ARG A 203 -11.80 15.65 -11.56
C ARG A 203 -11.23 14.57 -12.49
N THR A 204 -10.92 14.91 -13.74
CA THR A 204 -10.29 14.01 -14.72
C THR A 204 -9.05 14.68 -15.29
N TYR A 205 -8.01 13.87 -15.55
CA TYR A 205 -6.68 14.36 -15.91
C TYR A 205 -6.10 13.53 -17.06
N ASN A 206 -5.44 14.22 -18.00
CA ASN A 206 -4.84 13.60 -19.18
C ASN A 206 -3.45 13.04 -18.84
N TRP A 207 -3.41 11.79 -18.36
CA TRP A 207 -2.15 11.10 -18.02
C TRP A 207 -1.35 10.63 -19.24
N GLU A 208 -1.95 10.59 -20.43
CA GLU A 208 -1.24 10.30 -21.68
C GLU A 208 -0.31 11.46 -22.07
N ASP A 209 -0.73 12.70 -21.83
CA ASP A 209 0.09 13.91 -21.98
C ASP A 209 0.63 14.39 -20.62
N LYS A 210 1.37 13.53 -19.92
CA LYS A 210 2.03 13.88 -18.65
C LYS A 210 3.47 14.35 -18.87
N ILE A 211 3.94 15.26 -18.00
CA ILE A 211 5.39 15.44 -17.80
C ILE A 211 5.83 14.44 -16.72
N ALA A 212 6.72 13.52 -17.08
CA ALA A 212 7.37 12.60 -16.16
C ALA A 212 8.83 12.97 -15.92
N ILE A 213 9.23 13.06 -14.66
CA ILE A 213 10.59 13.29 -14.17
C ILE A 213 10.92 12.24 -13.10
N GLN A 214 11.96 11.45 -13.32
CA GLN A 214 12.56 10.61 -12.28
C GLN A 214 13.59 11.45 -11.52
N LEU A 215 13.45 11.54 -10.21
CA LEU A 215 14.45 12.19 -9.36
C LEU A 215 15.74 11.37 -9.35
N SER A 216 16.88 12.03 -9.30
CA SER A 216 18.14 11.37 -8.98
C SER A 216 18.26 11.17 -7.47
N THR A 217 19.03 10.16 -7.06
CA THR A 217 19.33 9.90 -5.64
C THR A 217 20.03 11.07 -4.96
N ARG A 218 20.76 11.89 -5.72
CA ARG A 218 21.43 13.11 -5.23
C ARG A 218 20.46 14.25 -4.92
N GLU A 219 19.29 14.27 -5.56
CA GLU A 219 18.29 15.32 -5.34
C GLU A 219 17.38 15.01 -4.16
N LEU A 220 17.18 13.72 -3.82
CA LEU A 220 16.28 13.30 -2.74
C LEU A 220 16.53 14.02 -1.40
N PRO A 221 17.78 14.20 -0.94
CA PRO A 221 18.03 14.91 0.32
C PRO A 221 17.51 16.35 0.33
N SER A 222 17.76 17.09 -0.75
CA SER A 222 17.26 18.46 -0.91
C SER A 222 15.74 18.47 -1.06
N VAL A 223 15.18 17.62 -1.92
CA VAL A 223 13.72 17.50 -2.05
C VAL A 223 13.05 17.26 -0.69
N LEU A 224 13.58 16.33 0.12
CA LEU A 224 13.06 16.07 1.47
C LEU A 224 13.26 17.27 2.40
N ALA A 225 14.41 17.95 2.36
CA ALA A 225 14.65 19.15 3.14
C ALA A 225 13.67 20.29 2.80
N THR A 226 13.26 20.44 1.52
CA THR A 226 12.26 21.44 1.13
C THR A 226 10.90 21.06 1.65
N LEU A 227 10.49 19.79 1.49
CA LEU A 227 9.19 19.30 1.98
C LEU A 227 9.05 19.41 3.50
N LEU A 228 10.15 19.19 4.24
CA LEU A 228 10.23 19.41 5.70
C LEU A 228 10.36 20.89 6.10
N GLN A 229 10.34 21.79 5.12
CA GLN A 229 10.46 23.24 5.32
C GLN A 229 11.76 23.73 5.98
N ILE A 230 12.84 22.96 5.83
CA ILE A 230 14.17 23.29 6.35
C ILE A 230 14.92 24.21 5.36
N GLN A 231 14.75 23.96 4.06
CA GLN A 231 15.19 24.86 2.99
C GLN A 231 13.98 25.48 2.27
N SER A 232 14.08 26.74 1.87
CA SER A 232 12.95 27.49 1.29
C SER A 232 12.54 27.02 -0.10
N LYS A 233 13.51 26.60 -0.92
CA LYS A 233 13.30 26.23 -2.32
C LYS A 233 14.30 25.18 -2.79
N PHE A 234 13.89 24.38 -3.77
CA PHE A 234 14.77 23.51 -4.54
C PHE A 234 14.37 23.51 -6.01
N ASP A 235 15.35 23.57 -6.92
CA ASP A 235 15.16 23.46 -8.37
C ASP A 235 15.92 22.24 -8.91
N GLY A 236 15.19 21.21 -9.35
CA GLY A 236 15.75 20.05 -10.06
C GLY A 236 15.70 20.27 -11.57
N LYS A 237 16.86 20.52 -12.17
CA LYS A 237 17.00 20.90 -13.59
C LYS A 237 17.79 19.83 -14.35
N GLY A 238 17.64 19.82 -15.67
CA GLY A 238 18.42 18.94 -16.54
C GLY A 238 17.89 17.51 -16.60
N HIS A 239 16.57 17.34 -16.49
CA HIS A 239 15.92 16.05 -16.74
C HIS A 239 15.43 15.96 -18.18
N GLY A 240 15.13 14.74 -18.64
CA GLY A 240 14.72 14.48 -20.02
C GLY A 240 15.92 14.16 -20.91
N ALA A 241 15.65 13.64 -22.11
CA ALA A 241 16.71 13.15 -23.00
C ALA A 241 17.59 14.28 -23.54
N GLN A 242 17.09 15.52 -23.54
CA GLN A 242 17.73 16.73 -24.02
C GLN A 242 17.84 17.80 -22.93
N ASN A 243 17.80 17.38 -21.65
CA ASN A 243 17.81 18.28 -20.48
C ASN A 243 16.67 19.33 -20.51
N GLU A 244 15.56 18.96 -21.12
CA GLU A 244 14.44 19.85 -21.43
C GLU A 244 13.36 19.92 -20.35
N LYS A 245 13.49 19.15 -19.27
CA LYS A 245 12.53 19.06 -18.17
C LYS A 245 13.16 19.53 -16.85
N TRP A 246 12.33 20.16 -16.02
CA TRP A 246 12.72 20.61 -14.70
C TRP A 246 11.52 20.68 -13.76
N PHE A 247 11.78 20.66 -12.46
CA PHE A 247 10.78 20.92 -11.44
C PHE A 247 11.32 21.84 -10.36
N SER A 248 10.41 22.48 -9.63
CA SER A 248 10.75 23.27 -8.45
C SER A 248 9.80 22.98 -7.30
N LEU A 249 10.33 22.92 -6.09
CA LEU A 249 9.57 22.92 -4.84
C LEU A 249 9.86 24.22 -4.10
N GLU A 250 8.82 24.92 -3.66
CA GLU A 250 8.96 26.20 -2.96
C GLU A 250 8.00 26.25 -1.77
N ASN A 251 8.52 26.55 -0.59
CA ASN A 251 7.71 26.67 0.61
C ASN A 251 6.92 27.97 0.61
N GLN A 252 5.62 27.86 0.85
CA GLN A 252 4.70 28.97 0.99
C GLN A 252 3.94 28.82 2.33
N PRO A 253 3.33 29.89 2.85
CA PRO A 253 2.52 29.79 4.07
C PRO A 253 1.48 28.66 3.95
N GLY A 254 1.59 27.66 4.84
CA GLY A 254 0.67 26.51 4.94
C GLY A 254 0.75 25.45 3.84
N LYS A 255 1.71 25.52 2.90
CA LYS A 255 1.79 24.60 1.76
C LYS A 255 3.18 24.56 1.10
N VAL A 256 3.43 23.53 0.30
CA VAL A 256 4.59 23.50 -0.62
C VAL A 256 4.08 23.65 -2.04
N PHE A 257 4.58 24.61 -2.80
CA PHE A 257 4.22 24.78 -4.20
C PHE A 257 5.14 23.96 -5.09
N LEU A 258 4.56 23.06 -5.89
CA LEU A 258 5.27 22.29 -6.89
C LEU A 258 5.00 22.87 -8.28
N SER A 259 6.05 22.99 -9.09
CA SER A 259 5.98 23.31 -10.52
C SER A 259 6.75 22.28 -11.32
N VAL A 260 6.11 21.63 -12.29
CA VAL A 260 6.72 20.64 -13.19
C VAL A 260 6.63 21.15 -14.62
N ASN A 261 7.76 21.18 -15.31
CA ASN A 261 7.90 21.87 -16.59
C ASN A 261 8.69 21.06 -17.60
N ALA A 262 8.38 21.29 -18.87
CA ALA A 262 9.10 20.77 -20.01
C ALA A 262 9.08 21.82 -21.13
N LYS A 263 10.18 21.94 -21.87
CA LYS A 263 10.29 22.89 -22.99
C LYS A 263 9.13 22.70 -23.98
N GLY A 264 8.43 23.80 -24.29
CA GLY A 264 7.33 23.80 -25.26
C GLY A 264 5.99 23.26 -24.74
N LEU A 265 5.91 22.81 -23.49
CA LEU A 265 4.67 22.40 -22.85
C LEU A 265 4.22 23.42 -21.80
N ALA A 266 2.91 23.48 -21.55
CA ALA A 266 2.37 24.27 -20.46
C ALA A 266 2.90 23.76 -19.09
N SER A 267 3.19 24.72 -18.21
CA SER A 267 3.60 24.45 -16.83
C SER A 267 2.51 23.70 -16.07
N ARG A 268 2.89 22.66 -15.33
CA ARG A 268 1.99 21.83 -14.53
C ARG A 268 2.32 22.05 -13.05
N SER A 269 1.61 22.98 -12.42
CA SER A 269 1.91 23.45 -11.07
C SER A 269 0.69 23.40 -10.16
N LEU A 270 0.90 23.04 -8.89
CA LEU A 270 -0.15 23.00 -7.89
C LEU A 270 0.41 23.16 -6.46
N PRO A 271 -0.41 23.66 -5.51
CA PRO A 271 -0.07 23.65 -4.10
C PRO A 271 -0.27 22.26 -3.49
N ILE A 272 0.70 21.80 -2.70
CA ILE A 272 0.65 20.58 -1.90
C ILE A 272 0.32 20.98 -0.46
N GLY A 273 -0.87 20.59 0.01
CA GLY A 273 -1.32 20.87 1.38
C GLY A 273 -0.67 19.95 2.41
N PRO A 274 -0.86 20.20 3.72
CA PRO A 274 -0.17 19.47 4.79
C PRO A 274 -0.36 17.94 4.76
N GLY A 275 -1.59 17.45 4.51
CA GLY A 275 -1.88 16.01 4.47
C GLY A 275 -1.20 15.29 3.31
N ASP A 276 -1.22 15.92 2.13
CA ASP A 276 -0.52 15.42 0.94
C ASP A 276 1.00 15.53 1.13
N CYS A 277 1.48 16.60 1.77
CA CYS A 277 2.89 16.79 2.04
C CYS A 277 3.44 15.68 2.94
N TYR A 278 2.73 15.33 4.03
CA TYR A 278 3.06 14.17 4.86
C TYR A 278 3.17 12.88 4.03
N SER A 279 2.23 12.68 3.12
CA SER A 279 2.22 11.53 2.24
C SER A 279 3.42 11.53 1.29
N VAL A 280 3.82 12.66 0.73
CA VAL A 280 5.01 12.72 -0.14
C VAL A 280 6.29 12.53 0.68
N ILE A 281 6.39 13.14 1.86
CA ILE A 281 7.54 13.02 2.78
C ILE A 281 7.81 11.56 3.14
N THR A 282 6.77 10.84 3.59
CA THR A 282 6.92 9.43 4.00
C THR A 282 7.37 8.54 2.84
N LEU A 283 6.88 8.79 1.63
CA LEU A 283 7.30 8.07 0.43
C LEU A 283 8.78 8.35 0.09
N VAL A 284 9.23 9.61 0.16
CA VAL A 284 10.64 9.98 -0.07
C VAL A 284 11.54 9.33 0.98
N MET A 285 11.16 9.42 2.27
CA MET A 285 11.91 8.78 3.36
C MET A 285 12.03 7.27 3.17
N GLU A 286 10.95 6.59 2.76
CA GLU A 286 10.97 5.15 2.49
C GLU A 286 11.99 4.78 1.41
N GLN A 287 12.04 5.50 0.29
CA GLN A 287 13.03 5.23 -0.76
C GLN A 287 14.46 5.51 -0.29
N MET A 288 14.67 6.58 0.48
CA MET A 288 15.99 6.91 1.02
C MET A 288 16.49 5.86 2.02
N LEU A 289 15.61 5.33 2.88
CA LEU A 289 15.96 4.25 3.82
C LEU A 289 16.24 2.92 3.10
N LYS A 290 15.55 2.64 1.99
CA LYS A 290 15.86 1.46 1.16
C LYS A 290 17.27 1.54 0.55
N ASN A 291 17.74 2.74 0.20
CA ASN A 291 19.13 2.93 -0.25
C ASN A 291 20.17 2.89 0.87
N ALA A 292 19.76 3.07 2.13
CA ALA A 292 20.66 3.15 3.27
C ALA A 292 20.10 2.33 4.46
N PRO A 293 20.08 0.99 4.37
CA PRO A 293 19.42 0.12 5.34
C PRO A 293 20.04 0.14 6.75
N PHE A 294 21.23 0.72 6.89
CA PHE A 294 21.89 0.94 8.18
C PHE A 294 21.39 2.19 8.91
N LEU A 295 20.65 3.08 8.24
CA LEU A 295 20.08 4.28 8.85
C LEU A 295 18.74 3.99 9.52
N THR A 296 18.51 4.66 10.65
CA THR A 296 17.17 4.81 11.21
C THR A 296 16.48 6.03 10.59
N ALA A 297 15.15 6.12 10.73
CA ALA A 297 14.40 7.31 10.32
C ALA A 297 14.89 8.58 11.05
N GLU A 298 15.28 8.46 12.32
CA GLU A 298 15.83 9.57 13.10
C GLU A 298 17.19 10.03 12.56
N SER A 299 18.11 9.09 12.30
CA SER A 299 19.42 9.40 11.72
C SER A 299 19.28 10.03 10.32
N LEU A 300 18.33 9.55 9.51
CA LEU A 300 18.01 10.15 8.22
C LEU A 300 17.55 11.60 8.41
N LEU A 301 16.57 11.87 9.26
CA LEU A 301 16.07 13.23 9.50
C LEU A 301 17.16 14.17 10.02
N ALA A 302 18.10 13.68 10.86
CA ALA A 302 19.25 14.46 11.31
C ALA A 302 20.19 14.86 10.15
N LEU A 303 20.46 13.93 9.22
CA LEU A 303 21.24 14.22 8.01
C LEU A 303 20.53 15.21 7.09
N ILE A 304 19.21 15.05 6.90
CA ILE A 304 18.41 15.96 6.08
C ILE A 304 18.38 17.37 6.66
N LYS A 305 18.27 17.49 7.98
CA LYS A 305 18.37 18.79 8.66
C LYS A 305 19.69 19.47 8.35
N ARG A 306 20.80 18.73 8.40
CA ARG A 306 22.13 19.25 8.00
C ARG A 306 22.13 19.69 6.54
N THR A 307 21.61 18.88 5.62
CA THR A 307 21.53 19.21 4.18
C THR A 307 20.73 20.50 3.94
N GLY A 308 19.56 20.63 4.56
CA GLY A 308 18.72 21.82 4.41
C GLY A 308 19.39 23.08 4.94
N LEU A 309 20.06 23.00 6.10
CA LEU A 309 20.80 24.13 6.66
C LEU A 309 21.97 24.57 5.76
N MET A 310 22.66 23.63 5.12
CA MET A 310 23.73 23.95 4.16
C MET A 310 23.19 24.69 2.92
N ALA A 311 22.03 24.29 2.41
CA ALA A 311 21.40 24.92 1.26
C ALA A 311 20.85 26.33 1.58
N SER A 312 20.28 26.51 2.77
CA SER A 312 19.77 27.82 3.25
C SER A 312 20.89 28.83 3.54
N SER A 313 22.13 28.38 3.74
CA SER A 313 23.29 29.26 4.00
C SER A 313 23.90 29.88 2.74
N GLN A 314 23.35 29.57 1.55
CA GLN A 314 23.79 30.13 0.26
C GLN A 314 22.84 31.21 -0.29
N GLY A 315 21.88 31.68 0.52
CA GLY A 315 20.92 32.73 0.18
C GLY A 315 21.25 34.09 0.78
#